data_AF-A0AAJ1L307-F1
#
_entry.id   AF-A0AAJ1L307-F1
#
_cell.length_a   1.000
_cell.length_b   1.000
_cell.length_c   1.000
_cell.angle_alpha   90.00
_cell.angle_beta   90.00
_cell.angle_gamma   90.00
#
_symmetry.space_group_name_H-M   'P 1'
#
loop_
_entity.id
_entity.type
_entity.pdbx_description
1 polymer ?
#
loop_
_entity_poly.entity_id
_entity_poly.type
_entity_poly.pdbx_seq_one_letter_code
_entity_poly.pdbx_strand_id
1 'polypeptide(L)' 'MRDKDGFILNLMKGKEVQYPKTFHVGFPQENEELINKMNQRLKEDGFLVEPPKHAHAYTFYVEAPGGFTIEVMC' A
#
# COMPACT_ATOMS: atom_id res chain seq x y z
N MET A 1 -0.80 -15.15 -1.40
CA MET A 1 -1.49 -14.59 -2.59
C MET A 1 -0.54 -14.71 -3.77
N ARG A 2 -1.02 -15.09 -4.96
CA ARG A 2 -0.22 -15.13 -6.20
C ARG A 2 -0.81 -14.14 -7.20
N ASP A 3 0.02 -13.27 -7.77
CA ASP A 3 -0.41 -12.36 -8.85
C ASP A 3 -0.26 -13.00 -10.25
N LYS A 4 -0.56 -12.22 -11.29
CA LYS A 4 -0.50 -12.67 -12.69
C LYS A 4 0.94 -12.88 -13.16
N ASP A 5 1.90 -12.15 -12.59
CA ASP A 5 3.32 -12.20 -12.95
C ASP A 5 4.09 -13.26 -12.15
N GLY A 6 3.42 -13.94 -11.23
CA GLY A 6 3.97 -15.04 -10.44
C GLY A 6 4.60 -14.63 -9.11
N PHE A 7 4.46 -13.37 -8.70
CA PHE A 7 4.84 -12.94 -7.36
C PHE A 7 3.97 -13.64 -6.31
N ILE A 8 4.61 -14.13 -5.25
CA ILE A 8 3.94 -14.80 -4.14
C ILE A 8 4.23 -14.04 -2.84
N LEU A 9 3.20 -13.39 -2.29
CA LEU A 9 3.25 -12.82 -0.95
C LEU A 9 2.70 -13.84 0.06
N ASN A 10 3.57 -14.29 0.97
CA ASN A 10 3.21 -15.16 2.09
C ASN A 10 2.99 -14.32 3.35
N LEU A 11 1.84 -14.50 4.00
CA LEU A 11 1.52 -13.84 5.27
C LEU A 11 1.59 -14.89 6.38
N MET A 12 2.38 -14.60 7.42
CA MET A 12 2.56 -15.51 8.56
C MET A 12 2.27 -14.76 9.86
N LYS A 13 1.60 -15.44 10.79
CA LYS A 13 1.33 -14.88 12.12
C LYS A 13 2.61 -14.92 12.97
N GLY A 14 3.07 -13.75 13.40
CA GLY A 14 4.10 -13.59 14.43
C GLY A 14 3.50 -13.08 15.75
N LYS A 15 4.24 -13.24 16.86
CA LYS A 15 3.82 -12.69 18.17
C LYS A 15 4.24 -11.23 18.36
N GLU A 16 5.46 -10.88 17.98
CA GLU A 16 6.01 -9.52 18.05
C GLU A 16 6.60 -9.19 16.68
N VAL A 17 5.84 -8.46 15.87
CA VAL A 17 6.26 -8.07 14.52
C VAL A 17 6.38 -6.56 14.51
N GLN A 18 7.59 -6.07 14.21
CA GLN A 18 7.90 -4.66 14.06
C GLN A 18 8.76 -4.51 12.82
N TYR A 19 8.39 -3.60 11.93
CA TYR A 19 9.17 -3.27 10.75
C TYR A 19 9.90 -1.93 10.96
N PRO A 20 11.06 -1.72 10.31
CA PRO A 20 11.66 -0.39 10.23
C PRO A 20 10.64 0.64 9.71
N LYS A 21 10.68 1.88 10.22
CA LYS A 21 9.70 2.94 9.86
C LYS A 21 9.59 3.22 8.36
N THR A 22 10.65 2.95 7.60
CA THR A 22 10.72 3.18 6.16
C THR A 22 10.42 1.92 5.34
N PHE A 23 10.20 0.76 5.96
CA PHE A 23 9.85 -0.47 5.26
C PHE A 23 8.44 -0.37 4.68
N HIS A 24 8.28 -0.77 3.43
CA HIS A 24 6.99 -0.85 2.75
C HIS A 24 7.03 -1.88 1.62
N VAL A 25 5.84 -2.29 1.17
CA VAL A 25 5.65 -3.09 -0.04
C VAL A 25 4.90 -2.23 -1.06
N GLY A 26 5.51 -1.99 -2.22
CA GLY A 26 4.96 -1.13 -3.27
C GLY A 26 4.09 -1.89 -4.27
N PHE A 27 2.96 -1.28 -4.64
CA PHE A 27 2.02 -1.78 -5.62
C PHE A 27 1.80 -0.73 -6.73
N PRO A 28 2.54 -0.82 -7.84
CA PRO A 28 2.45 0.16 -8.92
C PRO A 28 1.09 0.08 -9.64
N GLN A 29 0.61 1.23 -10.10
CA GLN A 29 -0.64 1.39 -10.83
C GLN A 29 -0.40 1.99 -12.21
N GLU A 30 -1.35 1.80 -13.13
CA GLU A 30 -1.18 2.23 -14.53
C GLU A 30 -1.26 3.75 -14.70
N ASN A 31 -1.95 4.46 -13.81
CA ASN A 31 -2.15 5.92 -13.89
C ASN A 31 -2.62 6.53 -12.55
N GLU A 32 -2.56 7.87 -12.49
CA GLU A 32 -2.96 8.65 -11.31
C GLU A 32 -4.45 8.56 -10.97
N GLU A 33 -5.32 8.33 -11.96
CA GLU A 33 -6.77 8.19 -11.73
C GLU A 33 -7.06 6.94 -10.88
N LEU A 34 -6.40 5.81 -11.17
CA LEU A 34 -6.51 4.60 -10.37
C LEU A 34 -6.01 4.81 -8.94
N ILE A 35 -4.92 5.55 -8.76
CA ILE A 35 -4.39 5.90 -7.43
C ILE A 35 -5.39 6.72 -6.63
N ASN A 36 -5.98 7.75 -7.26
CA ASN A 36 -7.01 8.58 -6.63
C ASN A 36 -8.24 7.76 -6.25
N LYS A 37 -8.69 6.86 -7.12
CA LYS A 37 -9.83 5.97 -6.85
C LYS A 37 -9.55 5.00 -5.70
N MET A 38 -8.34 4.47 -5.59
CA MET A 38 -7.94 3.60 -4.47
C MET A 38 -7.85 4.38 -3.15
N ASN A 39 -7.21 5.55 -3.17
CA ASN A 39 -7.12 6.42 -2.01
C ASN A 39 -8.51 6.79 -1.47
N GLN A 40 -9.42 7.19 -2.36
CA GLN A 40 -10.80 7.53 -2.02
C GLN A 40 -11.53 6.34 -1.36
N ARG A 41 -11.49 5.16 -1.98
CA ARG A 41 -12.14 3.96 -1.43
C ARG A 41 -11.61 3.59 -0.06
N LEU A 42 -10.28 3.58 0.12
CA LEU A 42 -9.67 3.29 1.41
C LEU A 42 -10.13 4.28 2.49
N LYS A 43 -10.22 5.57 2.16
CA LYS A 43 -10.71 6.60 3.07
C LYS A 43 -12.18 6.38 3.43
N GLU A 44 -13.03 6.07 2.46
CA GLU A 44 -14.46 5.78 2.65
C GLU A 44 -14.69 4.53 3.50
N ASP A 45 -13.83 3.52 3.33
CA ASP A 45 -13.87 2.26 4.09
C ASP A 45 -13.26 2.38 5.51
N GLY A 46 -12.78 3.57 5.90
CA GLY A 46 -12.33 3.88 7.25
C GLY A 46 -10.83 3.73 7.51
N PHE A 47 -10.02 3.54 6.48
CA PHE A 47 -8.56 3.58 6.61
C PHE A 47 -8.07 5.03 6.74
N LEU A 48 -7.04 5.21 7.58
CA LEU A 48 -6.35 6.49 7.70
C LEU A 48 -5.34 6.65 6.56
N VAL A 49 -5.74 7.41 5.54
CA VAL A 49 -4.90 7.71 4.37
C VAL A 49 -4.85 9.21 4.10
N GLU A 50 -3.64 9.71 3.81
CA GLU A 50 -3.46 11.05 3.28
C GLU A 50 -3.71 11.08 1.76
N PRO A 51 -4.07 12.23 1.17
CA PRO A 51 -4.13 12.37 -0.28
C PRO A 51 -2.78 12.03 -0.95
N PRO A 52 -2.79 11.47 -2.17
CA PRO A 52 -1.56 11.22 -2.92
C PRO A 52 -0.80 12.51 -3.22
N LYS A 53 0.54 12.40 -3.31
CA LYS A 53 1.44 13.53 -3.54
C LYS A 53 2.45 13.18 -4.64
N HIS A 54 2.86 14.20 -5.41
CA HIS A 54 4.01 14.06 -6.30
C HIS A 54 5.31 14.13 -5.49
N ALA A 55 6.09 13.06 -5.56
CA ALA A 55 7.44 12.98 -5.00
C ALA A 55 8.38 12.39 -6.07
N HIS A 56 8.98 11.22 -5.80
CA HIS A 56 9.70 10.45 -6.81
C HIS A 56 8.74 9.74 -7.80
N ALA A 57 7.46 9.61 -7.40
CA ALA A 57 6.32 9.09 -8.17
C ALA A 57 5.05 9.82 -7.66
N TYR A 58 3.90 9.64 -8.31
CA TYR A 58 2.62 10.03 -7.72
C TYR A 58 2.18 8.93 -6.76
N THR A 59 2.19 9.19 -5.44
CA THR A 59 2.15 8.11 -4.43
C THR A 59 1.38 8.47 -3.16
N PHE A 60 0.85 7.46 -2.47
CA PHE A 60 0.43 7.53 -1.07
C PHE A 60 0.78 6.24 -0.31
N TYR A 61 0.77 6.34 1.03
CA TYR A 61 1.02 5.22 1.92
C TYR A 61 -0.21 4.91 2.77
N VAL A 62 -0.39 3.64 3.12
CA VAL A 62 -1.43 3.16 4.03
C VAL A 62 -0.88 2.06 4.93
N GLU A 63 -1.28 2.07 6.20
CA GLU A 63 -0.98 0.96 7.11
C GLU A 63 -1.98 -0.18 6.88
N ALA A 64 -1.47 -1.33 6.43
CA ALA A 64 -2.29 -2.49 6.18
C ALA A 64 -2.58 -3.26 7.49
N PRO A 65 -3.76 -3.91 7.60
CA PRO A 65 -4.02 -4.84 8.69
C PRO A 65 -2.94 -5.91 8.74
N GLY A 66 -2.31 -6.09 9.90
CA GLY A 66 -1.12 -6.92 10.06
C GLY A 66 0.17 -6.13 10.33
N GLY A 67 0.11 -4.80 10.32
CA GLY A 67 1.17 -3.94 10.87
C GLY A 67 2.34 -3.69 9.93
N PHE A 68 2.08 -3.55 8.62
CA PHE A 68 3.10 -3.16 7.64
C PHE A 68 2.55 -2.11 6.68
N THR A 69 3.45 -1.26 6.17
CA THR A 69 3.09 -0.18 5.26
C THR A 69 3.00 -0.68 3.81
N ILE A 70 1.95 -0.26 3.12
CA ILE A 70 1.81 -0.41 1.66
C ILE A 70 2.02 0.95 1.01
N GLU A 71 2.78 0.96 -0.08
CA GLU A 71 2.88 2.10 -1.00
C GLU A 71 2.06 1.81 -2.26
N VAL A 72 1.28 2.80 -2.72
CA VAL A 72 0.56 2.76 -4.00
C VAL A 72 1.03 3.92 -4.85
N MET A 73 1.62 3.62 -6.01
CA MET A 73 2.34 4.61 -6.82
C MET A 73 2.21 4.40 -8.34
N CYS A 74 2.45 5.44 -9.14
CA CYS A 74 2.62 5.37 -10.60
C CYS A 74 3.65 6.39 -11.09
#